data_AF-A0A4S0RK30-F1
#
_entry.id   AF-A0A4S0RK30-F1
#
_cell.length_a   1.000
_cell.length_b   1.000
_cell.length_c   1.000
_cell.angle_alpha   90.00
_cell.angle_beta   90.00
_cell.angle_gamma   90.00
#
_symmetry.space_group_name_H-M   'P 1'
#
loop_
_entity.id
_entity.type
_entity.pdbx_description
1 polymer ?
#
loop_
_entity_poly.entity_id
_entity_poly.type
_entity_poly.pdbx_seq_one_letter_code
_entity_poly.pdbx_strand_id
1 'polypeptide(L)'
;MALADALELPGTFGIGRDRIAILIAGGDEAFRTLAGGPEDDTDEASAAVAAAGIGERDCLIAISASGSTPYAVAALEHARSRGAATIAIANNRDVPLFRPADVAIVLETPPELIAGSTRMGAGTAQKIALNMLSTLAAIHLGHVRSASPL
;
A
#
# COMPACT_ATOMS: atom_id res chain seq x y z
N MET A 1 7.90 -0.08 -1.17
CA MET A 1 7.93 -0.31 0.29
C MET A 1 6.91 -1.38 0.71
N ALA A 2 5.66 -1.30 0.24
CA ALA A 2 4.62 -2.31 0.49
C ALA A 2 5.08 -3.76 0.24
N LEU A 3 5.76 -4.01 -0.90
CA LEU A 3 6.27 -5.34 -1.23
C LEU A 3 7.13 -5.95 -0.11
N ALA A 4 8.06 -5.17 0.46
CA ALA A 4 8.95 -5.67 1.50
C ALA A 4 8.17 -6.01 2.78
N ASP A 5 7.27 -5.13 3.21
CA ASP A 5 6.42 -5.39 4.39
C ASP A 5 5.53 -6.62 4.20
N ALA A 6 4.85 -6.73 3.05
CA ALA A 6 3.99 -7.85 2.70
C ALA A 6 4.72 -9.20 2.67
N LEU A 7 5.95 -9.23 2.14
CA LEU A 7 6.75 -10.47 2.07
C LEU A 7 7.29 -10.94 3.43
N GLU A 8 7.37 -10.05 4.42
CA GLU A 8 7.81 -10.37 5.78
C GLU A 8 6.67 -11.05 6.60
N LEU A 9 5.38 -10.76 6.30
CA LEU A 9 4.25 -11.20 7.13
C LEU A 9 4.11 -12.72 7.30
N PRO A 10 4.30 -13.57 6.26
CA PRO A 10 4.20 -15.02 6.44
C PRO A 10 5.28 -15.58 7.37
N GLY A 11 6.52 -15.08 7.24
CA GLY A 11 7.65 -15.53 8.06
C GLY A 11 7.57 -15.03 9.49
N THR A 12 7.12 -13.79 9.69
CA THR A 12 7.10 -13.13 11.00
C THR A 12 5.86 -13.48 11.82
N PHE A 13 4.69 -13.51 11.19
CA PHE A 13 3.39 -13.61 11.88
C PHE A 13 2.58 -14.86 11.49
N GLY A 14 3.09 -15.69 10.56
CA GLY A 14 2.36 -16.87 10.07
C GLY A 14 1.10 -16.52 9.27
N ILE A 15 1.00 -15.29 8.74
CA ILE A 15 -0.11 -14.88 7.87
C ILE A 15 0.06 -15.55 6.51
N GLY A 16 -0.93 -16.33 6.08
CA GLY A 16 -0.90 -17.08 4.82
C GLY A 16 -0.70 -16.16 3.60
N ARG A 17 0.05 -16.62 2.59
CA ARG A 17 0.26 -15.86 1.35
C ARG A 17 -1.03 -15.60 0.58
N ASP A 18 -2.01 -16.49 0.72
CA ASP A 18 -3.37 -16.39 0.20
C ASP A 18 -4.18 -15.24 0.81
N ARG A 19 -3.71 -14.67 1.93
CA ARG A 19 -4.30 -13.49 2.60
C ARG A 19 -3.68 -12.17 2.14
N ILE A 20 -2.72 -12.20 1.22
CA ILE A 20 -1.89 -11.04 0.84
C ILE A 20 -1.88 -10.90 -0.67
N ALA A 21 -2.42 -9.78 -1.18
CA ALA A 21 -2.28 -9.37 -2.57
C ALA A 21 -1.30 -8.21 -2.67
N ILE A 22 -0.40 -8.25 -3.66
CA ILE A 22 0.54 -7.18 -3.96
C ILE A 22 0.29 -6.72 -5.38
N LEU A 23 -0.14 -5.49 -5.54
CA LEU A 23 -0.39 -4.88 -6.84
C LEU A 23 0.72 -3.85 -7.14
N ILE A 24 1.27 -3.92 -8.33
CA ILE A 24 2.32 -3.01 -8.81
C ILE A 24 2.05 -2.74 -10.30
N ALA A 25 2.20 -1.48 -10.71
CA ALA A 25 2.12 -1.11 -12.12
C ALA A 25 3.19 -1.86 -12.93
N GLY A 26 2.82 -2.43 -14.08
CA GLY A 26 3.69 -3.30 -14.87
C GLY A 26 3.77 -4.76 -14.40
N GLY A 27 3.00 -5.14 -13.37
CA GLY A 27 2.85 -6.53 -12.92
C GLY A 27 4.16 -7.24 -12.54
N ASP A 28 4.26 -8.53 -12.87
CA ASP A 28 5.39 -9.39 -12.45
C ASP A 28 6.75 -8.90 -12.96
N GLU A 29 6.79 -8.26 -14.12
CA GLU A 29 8.04 -7.76 -14.70
C GLU A 29 8.58 -6.56 -13.91
N ALA A 30 7.70 -5.77 -13.30
CA ALA A 30 8.09 -4.69 -12.40
C ALA A 30 8.83 -5.22 -11.16
N PHE A 31 8.53 -6.44 -10.69
CA PHE A 31 9.28 -7.06 -9.60
C PHE A 31 10.71 -7.48 -9.99
N ARG A 32 10.96 -7.73 -11.28
CA ARG A 32 12.28 -8.14 -11.77
C ARG A 32 13.18 -6.96 -12.08
N THR A 33 12.61 -5.94 -12.71
CA THR A 33 13.39 -4.84 -13.28
C THR A 33 13.31 -3.57 -12.47
N LEU A 34 12.23 -3.35 -11.70
CA LEU A 34 11.87 -2.07 -11.10
C LEU A 34 12.00 -0.88 -12.09
N ALA A 35 12.00 -1.17 -13.38
CA ALA A 35 11.91 -0.18 -14.43
C ALA A 35 10.46 0.30 -14.35
N GLY A 36 10.25 1.50 -13.80
CA GLY A 36 8.92 2.04 -13.52
C GLY A 36 7.96 1.68 -14.66
N GLY A 37 6.99 0.82 -14.35
CA GLY A 37 5.93 0.48 -15.28
C GLY A 37 5.11 1.73 -15.61
N PRO A 38 4.17 1.66 -16.55
CA PRO A 38 3.27 2.77 -16.82
C PRO A 38 2.41 3.06 -15.57
N GLU A 39 2.89 3.96 -14.71
CA GLU A 39 2.17 4.44 -13.53
C GLU A 39 0.86 5.16 -13.89
N ASP A 40 0.68 5.46 -15.18
CA ASP A 40 -0.46 6.13 -15.77
C ASP A 40 -1.57 5.17 -16.26
N ASP A 41 -1.34 3.84 -16.25
CA ASP A 41 -2.33 2.87 -16.73
C ASP A 41 -3.39 2.54 -15.66
N THR A 42 -4.55 3.20 -15.76
CA THR A 42 -5.68 3.02 -14.84
C THR A 42 -6.49 1.74 -15.11
N ASP A 43 -6.46 1.24 -16.34
CA ASP A 43 -7.17 0.01 -16.72
C ASP A 43 -6.42 -1.20 -16.17
N GLU A 44 -5.08 -1.18 -16.23
CA GLU A 44 -4.22 -2.17 -15.57
C GLU A 44 -4.51 -2.23 -14.06
N ALA A 45 -4.62 -1.07 -13.40
CA ALA A 45 -4.93 -1.00 -11.97
C ALA A 45 -6.27 -1.69 -11.64
N SER A 46 -7.32 -1.37 -12.40
CA SER A 46 -8.66 -1.97 -12.22
C SER A 46 -8.65 -3.47 -12.48
N ALA A 47 -7.97 -3.91 -13.55
CA ALA A 47 -7.80 -5.32 -13.89
C ALA A 47 -7.03 -6.07 -12.79
N ALA A 48 -5.98 -5.49 -12.22
CA ALA A 48 -5.19 -6.07 -11.15
C ALA A 48 -6.02 -6.26 -9.87
N VAL A 49 -6.82 -5.25 -9.47
CA VAL A 49 -7.75 -5.35 -8.33
C VAL A 49 -8.78 -6.45 -8.57
N ALA A 50 -9.34 -6.53 -9.79
CA ALA A 50 -10.32 -7.54 -10.14
C ALA A 50 -9.74 -8.96 -10.16
N ALA A 51 -8.55 -9.14 -10.73
CA ALA A 51 -7.85 -10.42 -10.81
C ALA A 51 -7.42 -10.93 -9.42
N ALA A 52 -7.06 -10.03 -8.51
CA ALA A 52 -6.78 -10.37 -7.11
C ALA A 52 -8.03 -10.73 -6.29
N GLY A 53 -9.24 -10.58 -6.85
CA GLY A 53 -10.48 -10.93 -6.17
C GLY A 53 -10.86 -10.00 -5.03
N ILE A 54 -10.25 -8.81 -4.94
CA ILE A 54 -10.46 -7.84 -3.85
C ILE A 54 -11.93 -7.40 -3.80
N GLY A 55 -12.53 -7.39 -2.62
CA GLY A 55 -13.91 -6.96 -2.39
C GLY A 55 -14.24 -6.68 -0.92
N GLU A 56 -15.51 -6.84 -0.54
CA GLU A 56 -16.08 -6.45 0.77
C GLU A 56 -15.39 -7.00 2.03
N ARG A 57 -14.59 -8.07 1.89
CA ARG A 57 -13.87 -8.69 3.02
C ARG A 57 -12.38 -8.33 3.05
N ASP A 58 -11.96 -7.48 2.15
CA ASP A 58 -10.57 -7.09 1.96
C ASP A 58 -10.36 -5.62 2.32
N CYS A 59 -9.10 -5.26 2.53
CA CYS A 59 -8.66 -3.89 2.72
C CYS A 59 -7.56 -3.61 1.70
N LEU A 60 -7.73 -2.59 0.85
CA LEU A 60 -6.70 -2.12 -0.06
C LEU A 60 -5.97 -0.92 0.56
N ILE A 61 -4.65 -1.05 0.70
CA ILE A 61 -3.76 0.03 1.15
C ILE A 61 -3.00 0.56 -0.08
N ALA A 62 -3.39 1.73 -0.57
CA ALA A 62 -2.70 2.39 -1.68
C ALA A 62 -1.63 3.35 -1.16
N ILE A 63 -0.47 3.35 -1.82
CA ILE A 63 0.70 4.13 -1.39
C ILE A 63 1.26 4.88 -2.59
N SER A 64 1.39 6.20 -2.46
CA SER A 64 2.07 7.05 -3.44
C SER A 64 2.66 8.25 -2.73
N ALA A 65 3.97 8.48 -2.87
CA ALA A 65 4.61 9.64 -2.24
C ALA A 65 4.01 10.96 -2.75
N SER A 66 3.80 11.08 -4.06
CA SER A 66 3.15 12.24 -4.66
C SER A 66 1.67 12.34 -4.29
N GLY A 67 1.01 11.19 -4.06
CA GLY A 67 -0.43 11.07 -3.87
C GLY A 67 -1.24 11.24 -5.16
N SER A 68 -0.57 11.35 -6.30
CA SER A 68 -1.19 11.62 -7.61
C SER A 68 -0.91 10.53 -8.65
N THR A 69 -0.23 9.43 -8.27
CA THR A 69 0.05 8.29 -9.17
C THR A 69 -1.28 7.69 -9.68
N PRO A 70 -1.60 7.77 -10.98
CA PRO A 70 -2.90 7.34 -11.50
C PRO A 70 -3.24 5.88 -11.19
N TYR A 71 -2.28 4.97 -11.34
CA TYR A 71 -2.45 3.55 -11.00
C TYR A 71 -2.93 3.35 -9.55
N ALA A 72 -2.31 4.04 -8.59
CA ALA A 72 -2.65 3.92 -7.17
C ALA A 72 -4.06 4.49 -6.88
N VAL A 73 -4.41 5.61 -7.52
CA VAL A 73 -5.74 6.23 -7.39
C VAL A 73 -6.82 5.32 -7.96
N ALA A 74 -6.63 4.83 -9.19
CA ALA A 74 -7.57 3.94 -9.86
C ALA A 74 -7.75 2.60 -9.13
N ALA A 75 -6.67 2.01 -8.61
CA ALA A 75 -6.75 0.79 -7.80
C ALA A 75 -7.61 1.00 -6.54
N LEU A 76 -7.42 2.14 -5.84
CA LEU A 76 -8.17 2.47 -4.64
C LEU A 76 -9.65 2.75 -4.95
N GLU A 77 -9.94 3.49 -6.01
CA GLU A 77 -11.31 3.73 -6.49
C GLU A 77 -12.03 2.43 -6.87
N HIS A 78 -11.35 1.55 -7.61
CA HIS A 78 -11.93 0.28 -8.03
C HIS A 78 -12.19 -0.64 -6.83
N ALA A 79 -11.26 -0.72 -5.88
CA ALA A 79 -11.44 -1.52 -4.66
C ALA A 79 -12.62 -1.01 -3.82
N ARG A 80 -12.74 0.32 -3.65
CA ARG A 80 -13.90 0.93 -2.98
C ARG A 80 -15.21 0.62 -3.69
N SER A 81 -15.24 0.69 -5.02
CA SER A 81 -16.44 0.37 -5.82
C SER A 81 -16.91 -1.09 -5.64
N ARG A 82 -16.00 -1.98 -5.24
CA ARG A 82 -16.24 -3.39 -4.94
C ARG A 82 -16.50 -3.66 -3.46
N GLY A 83 -16.63 -2.60 -2.66
CA GLY A 83 -16.95 -2.65 -1.23
C GLY A 83 -15.76 -2.92 -0.30
N ALA A 84 -14.54 -2.99 -0.81
CA ALA A 84 -13.36 -3.15 0.03
C ALA A 84 -13.14 -1.92 0.92
N ALA A 85 -12.61 -2.12 2.12
CA ALA A 85 -12.09 -1.03 2.94
C ALA A 85 -10.87 -0.41 2.26
N THR A 86 -10.68 0.89 2.40
CA THR A 86 -9.64 1.62 1.68
C THR A 86 -8.79 2.51 2.58
N ILE A 87 -7.47 2.34 2.50
CA ILE A 87 -6.48 3.17 3.19
C ILE A 87 -5.57 3.80 2.14
N ALA A 88 -5.34 5.11 2.25
CA ALA A 88 -4.41 5.84 1.40
C ALA A 88 -3.24 6.39 2.21
N ILE A 89 -2.01 6.16 1.75
CA ILE A 89 -0.79 6.72 2.34
C ILE A 89 -0.10 7.60 1.30
N ALA A 90 0.09 8.88 1.62
CA ALA A 90 0.87 9.80 0.80
C ALA A 90 1.70 10.77 1.64
N ASN A 91 2.68 11.43 1.02
CA ASN A 91 3.56 12.37 1.72
C ASN A 91 3.16 13.83 1.50
N ASN A 92 2.22 14.08 0.60
CA ASN A 92 1.64 15.40 0.34
C ASN A 92 0.21 15.48 0.88
N ARG A 93 -0.19 16.69 1.29
CA ARG A 93 -1.58 17.03 1.67
C ARG A 93 -2.45 17.24 0.42
N ASP A 94 -3.77 17.11 0.59
CA ASP A 94 -4.78 17.50 -0.40
C ASP A 94 -4.62 16.83 -1.78
N VAL A 95 -4.21 15.55 -1.78
CA VAL A 95 -3.93 14.78 -3.00
C VAL A 95 -5.13 13.98 -3.50
N PRO A 96 -5.18 13.64 -4.81
CA PRO A 96 -6.23 12.80 -5.38
C PRO A 96 -6.44 11.46 -4.66
N LEU A 97 -5.35 10.82 -4.22
CA LEU A 97 -5.40 9.50 -3.56
C LEU A 97 -6.26 9.48 -2.28
N PHE A 98 -6.44 10.62 -1.60
CA PHE A 98 -7.25 10.68 -0.39
C PHE A 98 -8.75 10.75 -0.63
N ARG A 99 -9.19 11.16 -1.82
CA ARG A 99 -10.63 11.33 -2.12
C ARG A 99 -11.43 10.02 -2.04
N PRO A 100 -10.95 8.89 -2.57
CA PRO A 100 -11.66 7.63 -2.47
C PRO A 100 -11.32 6.82 -1.22
N ALA A 101 -10.53 7.33 -0.28
CA ALA A 101 -10.08 6.57 0.89
C ALA A 101 -11.05 6.67 2.08
N ASP A 102 -11.31 5.56 2.77
CA ASP A 102 -11.99 5.58 4.07
C ASP A 102 -11.06 6.14 5.16
N VAL A 103 -9.77 5.85 5.06
CA VAL A 103 -8.72 6.39 5.95
C VAL A 103 -7.59 6.99 5.12
N ALA A 104 -7.34 8.29 5.30
CA ALA A 104 -6.22 9.01 4.71
C ALA A 104 -5.10 9.22 5.73
N ILE A 105 -3.88 8.77 5.40
CA ILE A 105 -2.68 8.92 6.22
C ILE A 105 -1.69 9.83 5.48
N VAL A 106 -1.51 11.04 6.00
CA VAL A 106 -0.50 11.98 5.51
C VAL A 106 0.78 11.77 6.30
N LEU A 107 1.85 11.34 5.61
CA LEU A 107 3.19 11.21 6.16
C LEU A 107 4.03 12.39 5.72
N GLU A 108 3.81 13.55 6.33
CA GLU A 108 4.57 14.75 5.97
C GLU A 108 6.07 14.53 6.17
N THR A 109 6.83 14.76 5.12
CA THR A 109 8.29 14.75 5.13
C THR A 109 8.80 16.11 4.64
N PRO A 110 9.95 16.58 5.13
CA PRO A 110 10.60 17.75 4.54
C PRO A 110 10.96 17.49 3.07
N PRO A 111 11.29 18.54 2.28
CA PRO A 111 11.79 18.37 0.93
C PRO A 111 12.97 17.40 0.87
N GLU A 112 12.99 16.59 -0.18
CA GLU A 112 14.04 15.60 -0.38
C GLU A 112 15.40 16.27 -0.64
N LEU A 113 16.46 15.67 -0.12
CA LEU A 113 17.84 16.14 -0.36
C LEU A 113 18.17 16.16 -1.86
N ILE A 114 17.69 15.16 -2.60
CA ILE A 114 17.70 15.14 -4.06
C ILE A 114 16.27 15.41 -4.51
N ALA A 115 16.05 16.53 -5.19
CA ALA A 115 14.73 16.95 -5.64
C ALA A 115 14.03 15.82 -6.42
N GLY A 116 12.82 15.45 -5.98
CA GLY A 116 12.01 14.39 -6.59
C GLY A 116 12.41 12.95 -6.22
N SER A 117 13.52 12.73 -5.51
CA SER A 117 13.97 11.38 -5.12
C SER A 117 13.21 10.87 -3.88
N THR A 118 11.91 10.66 -4.02
CA THR A 118 10.99 10.20 -2.94
C THR A 118 11.32 8.82 -2.38
N ARG A 119 12.22 8.06 -3.00
CA ARG A 119 12.78 6.82 -2.40
C ARG A 119 13.55 7.06 -1.08
N MET A 120 13.85 8.31 -0.75
CA MET A 120 14.62 8.71 0.44
C MET A 120 13.71 8.95 1.65
N GLY A 121 13.42 10.21 2.01
CA GLY A 121 12.65 10.57 3.20
C GLY A 121 11.23 10.01 3.14
N ALA A 122 10.54 10.23 2.03
CA ALA A 122 9.17 9.75 1.84
C ALA A 122 9.07 8.21 1.91
N GLY A 123 9.93 7.50 1.18
CA GLY A 123 9.99 6.04 1.20
C GLY A 123 10.33 5.46 2.58
N THR A 124 11.22 6.11 3.33
CA THR A 124 11.54 5.73 4.71
C THR A 124 10.32 5.86 5.62
N ALA A 125 9.63 7.01 5.56
CA ALA A 125 8.42 7.23 6.34
C ALA A 125 7.33 6.19 6.01
N GLN A 126 7.15 5.86 4.72
CA GLN A 126 6.20 4.84 4.29
C GLN A 126 6.56 3.44 4.82
N LYS A 127 7.83 3.04 4.81
CA LYS A 127 8.25 1.75 5.38
C LYS A 127 7.97 1.68 6.89
N ILE A 128 8.27 2.75 7.63
CA ILE A 128 7.98 2.82 9.07
C ILE A 128 6.48 2.68 9.31
N ALA A 129 5.64 3.44 8.59
CA ALA A 129 4.19 3.38 8.74
C ALA A 129 3.63 1.99 8.42
N LEU A 130 4.12 1.35 7.35
CA LEU A 130 3.71 0.00 6.99
C LEU A 130 4.09 -1.03 8.04
N ASN A 131 5.33 -0.98 8.55
CA ASN A 131 5.76 -1.87 9.61
C ASN A 131 4.93 -1.70 10.88
N MET A 132 4.53 -0.47 11.23
CA MET A 132 3.62 -0.22 12.35
C MET A 132 2.23 -0.82 12.08
N LEU A 133 1.64 -0.52 10.92
CA LEU A 133 0.31 -0.99 10.55
C LEU A 133 0.24 -2.52 10.55
N SER A 134 1.17 -3.19 9.88
CA SER A 134 1.18 -4.64 9.74
C SER A 134 1.45 -5.36 11.06
N THR A 135 2.37 -4.82 11.88
CA THR A 135 2.65 -5.36 13.23
C THR A 135 1.45 -5.21 14.15
N LEU A 136 0.82 -4.03 14.19
CA LEU A 136 -0.38 -3.80 15.01
C LEU A 136 -1.54 -4.67 14.52
N ALA A 137 -1.75 -4.80 13.21
CA ALA A 137 -2.75 -5.69 12.65
C ALA A 137 -2.51 -7.15 13.08
N ALA A 138 -1.26 -7.64 13.02
CA ALA A 138 -0.90 -8.97 13.46
C ALA A 138 -1.17 -9.18 14.97
N ILE A 139 -0.86 -8.19 15.80
CA ILE A 139 -1.17 -8.20 17.24
C ILE A 139 -2.68 -8.31 17.46
N HIS A 140 -3.46 -7.42 16.83
CA HIS A 140 -4.92 -7.38 17.01
C HIS A 140 -5.63 -8.63 16.46
N LEU A 141 -5.07 -9.27 15.44
CA LEU A 141 -5.56 -10.53 14.89
C LEU A 141 -5.06 -11.76 15.67
N GLY A 142 -4.29 -11.58 16.74
CA GLY A 142 -3.84 -12.67 17.62
C GLY A 142 -2.66 -13.49 17.07
N HIS A 143 -1.96 -12.99 16.06
CA HIS A 143 -0.75 -13.62 15.51
C HIS A 143 0.49 -13.43 16.41
N VAL A 144 0.40 -12.54 17.40
CA VAL A 144 1.48 -12.30 18.37
C VAL A 144 0.98 -12.68 19.76
N ARG A 145 1.74 -13.53 20.46
CA ARG A 145 1.54 -13.78 21.89
C ARG A 145 2.51 -12.91 22.67
N SER A 146 1.99 -11.92 23.41
CA SER A 146 2.82 -11.23 24.38
C SER A 146 2.89 -12.03 25.68
N ALA A 147 3.97 -11.86 26.45
CA ALA A 147 4.04 -12.29 27.84
C ALA A 147 3.46 -11.25 28.82
N SER A 148 2.93 -10.12 28.32
CA SER A 148 2.36 -9.03 29.13
C SER A 148 1.36 -8.21 28.30
N PRO A 149 0.18 -7.85 28.84
CA PRO A 149 -0.81 -7.08 28.10
C PRO A 149 -0.28 -5.67 27.83
N LEU A 150 -0.49 -5.18 26.60
CA LEU A 150 -0.47 -3.75 26.28
C LEU A 150 -1.72 -3.08 26.86
#